data_AF-A0A0D9A0U0-F1
#
_entry.id   AF-A0A0D9A0U0-F1
#
_cell.length_a   1.000
_cell.length_b   1.000
_cell.length_c   1.000
_cell.angle_alpha   90.00
_cell.angle_beta   90.00
_cell.angle_gamma   90.00
#
_symmetry.space_group_name_H-M   'P 1'
#
loop_
_entity.id
_entity.type
_entity.pdbx_description
1 polymer ?
#
loop_
_entity_poly.entity_id
_entity_poly.type
_entity_poly.pdbx_seq_one_letter_code
_entity_poly.pdbx_strand_id
1 'polypeptide(L)'
;MRSPEDVKSDLIQLIRESQAVSPQLANRLDEMRRWIAQKKSGLLMRKRYVMQLLEELIADASVWLSLQQLSQEDKNTELAGLSTPERYWYRDLFPAWFNEKDPKLHIWKKNLMAGNFQGNDAAFINKICLGLENGGCETLNPFIADLSMATDLIASGTQKSPLCVQVTSVRDNLSTDKQVQWQETLEHWGIVRGLFISFNPSQVQVNAKVTLIIQLNSDLLPEQCYLKASVDNL
;
A
#
# COMPACT_ATOMS: atom_id res chain seq x y z
N MET A 1 -15.46 10.08 -8.29
CA MET A 1 -15.18 8.76 -8.87
C MET A 1 -15.29 8.91 -10.38
N ARG A 2 -14.20 8.63 -11.09
CA ARG A 2 -14.06 8.81 -12.53
C ARG A 2 -14.96 7.82 -13.29
N SER A 3 -15.26 8.12 -14.55
CA SER A 3 -15.98 7.18 -15.40
C SER A 3 -15.12 5.92 -15.62
N PRO A 4 -15.71 4.71 -15.61
CA PRO A 4 -14.98 3.48 -15.94
C PRO A 4 -14.40 3.49 -17.35
N GLU A 5 -14.98 4.25 -18.28
CA GLU A 5 -14.42 4.37 -19.63
C GLU A 5 -13.17 5.25 -19.64
N ASP A 6 -13.12 6.32 -18.84
CA ASP A 6 -11.92 7.15 -18.67
C ASP A 6 -10.79 6.33 -18.06
N VAL A 7 -11.08 5.55 -17.01
CA VAL A 7 -10.10 4.65 -16.37
C VAL A 7 -9.54 3.63 -17.37
N LYS A 8 -10.39 3.02 -18.21
CA LYS A 8 -9.92 2.10 -19.25
C LYS A 8 -9.04 2.81 -20.29
N SER A 9 -9.43 4.02 -20.69
CA SER A 9 -8.69 4.82 -21.67
C SER A 9 -7.30 5.19 -21.14
N ASP A 10 -7.22 5.67 -19.90
CA ASP A 10 -5.97 6.02 -19.23
C ASP A 10 -5.05 4.82 -19.09
N LEU A 11 -5.58 3.64 -18.71
CA LEU A 11 -4.78 2.42 -18.68
C LEU A 11 -4.19 2.09 -20.06
N ILE A 12 -4.97 2.22 -21.14
CA ILE A 12 -4.47 1.99 -22.51
C ILE A 12 -3.35 2.98 -22.84
N GLN A 13 -3.51 4.25 -22.46
CA GLN A 13 -2.51 5.27 -22.71
C GLN A 13 -1.21 4.98 -21.94
N LEU A 14 -1.31 4.71 -20.62
CA LEU A 14 -0.17 4.38 -19.78
C LEU A 14 0.54 3.10 -20.22
N ILE A 15 -0.17 2.09 -20.72
CA ILE A 15 0.45 0.88 -21.30
C ILE A 15 1.35 1.26 -22.49
N ARG A 16 0.88 2.15 -23.38
CA ARG A 16 1.67 2.59 -24.55
C ARG A 16 2.90 3.38 -24.12
N GLU A 17 2.74 4.30 -23.18
CA GLU A 17 3.82 5.15 -22.68
C GLU A 17 4.88 4.34 -21.93
N SER A 18 4.44 3.39 -21.10
CA SER A 18 5.34 2.52 -20.35
C SER A 18 6.09 1.50 -21.22
N GLN A 19 5.58 1.13 -22.40
CA GLN A 19 6.20 0.11 -23.25
C GLN A 19 7.67 0.39 -23.58
N ALA A 20 8.04 1.66 -23.79
CA ALA A 20 9.40 2.08 -24.11
C ALA A 20 10.28 2.30 -22.87
N VAL A 21 9.68 2.60 -21.72
CA VAL A 21 10.38 2.95 -20.47
C VAL A 21 10.56 1.73 -19.57
N SER A 22 9.49 0.97 -19.37
CA SER A 22 9.42 -0.24 -18.54
C SER A 22 8.37 -1.21 -19.10
N PRO A 23 8.78 -2.20 -19.91
CA PRO A 23 7.89 -3.26 -20.39
C PRO A 23 7.19 -4.02 -19.25
N GLN A 24 7.81 -4.13 -18.08
CA GLN A 24 7.26 -4.77 -16.89
C GLN A 24 6.04 -4.01 -16.37
N LEU A 25 6.15 -2.69 -16.25
CA LEU A 25 5.00 -1.85 -15.90
C LEU A 25 3.90 -1.95 -16.95
N ALA A 26 4.24 -1.89 -18.24
CA ALA A 26 3.27 -2.04 -19.32
C ALA A 26 2.49 -3.37 -19.24
N ASN A 27 3.20 -4.47 -19.00
CA ASN A 27 2.60 -5.80 -18.84
C ASN A 27 1.68 -5.86 -17.61
N ARG A 28 2.09 -5.27 -16.48
CA ARG A 28 1.28 -5.26 -15.26
C ARG A 28 0.01 -4.43 -15.44
N LEU A 29 0.12 -3.25 -16.07
CA LEU A 29 -1.02 -2.41 -16.41
C LEU A 29 -1.98 -3.10 -17.39
N ASP A 30 -1.48 -3.82 -18.38
CA ASP A 30 -2.33 -4.59 -19.29
C ASP A 30 -3.03 -5.76 -18.58
N GLU A 31 -2.39 -6.40 -17.61
CA GLU A 31 -3.04 -7.40 -16.75
C GLU A 31 -4.24 -6.80 -15.98
N MET A 32 -4.08 -5.59 -15.45
CA MET A 32 -5.14 -4.85 -14.75
C MET A 32 -6.25 -4.39 -15.71
N ARG A 33 -5.90 -3.91 -16.91
CA ARG A 33 -6.86 -3.55 -17.96
C ARG A 33 -7.68 -4.76 -18.41
N ARG A 34 -7.04 -5.91 -18.66
CA ARG A 34 -7.72 -7.15 -19.06
C ARG A 34 -8.73 -7.62 -18.01
N TRP A 35 -8.40 -7.47 -16.73
CA TRP A 35 -9.28 -7.83 -15.62
C TRP A 35 -10.65 -7.10 -15.68
N ILE A 36 -10.67 -5.85 -16.12
CA ILE A 36 -11.89 -5.04 -16.22
C ILE A 36 -12.46 -4.90 -17.64
N ALA A 37 -11.77 -5.37 -18.68
CA ALA A 37 -12.09 -5.10 -20.08
C ALA A 37 -13.55 -5.43 -20.47
N GLN A 38 -14.04 -6.59 -20.03
CA GLN A 38 -15.40 -7.08 -20.35
C GLN A 38 -16.45 -6.70 -19.30
N LYS A 39 -16.10 -5.88 -18.31
CA LYS A 39 -17.03 -5.48 -17.25
C LYS A 39 -17.82 -4.25 -17.70
N LYS A 40 -19.15 -4.35 -17.60
CA LYS A 40 -20.07 -3.24 -17.87
C LYS A 40 -19.77 -2.08 -16.92
N SER A 41 -19.81 -0.84 -17.41
CA SER A 41 -19.49 0.36 -16.63
C SER A 41 -20.39 0.48 -15.39
N GLY A 42 -21.70 0.16 -15.52
CA GLY A 42 -22.62 0.14 -14.38
C GLY A 42 -22.34 -0.93 -13.32
N LEU A 43 -21.57 -1.98 -13.62
CA LEU A 43 -21.06 -2.93 -12.62
C LEU A 43 -19.84 -2.32 -11.91
N LEU A 44 -18.89 -1.77 -12.66
CA LEU A 44 -17.68 -1.15 -12.12
C LEU A 44 -18.01 0.03 -11.20
N MET A 45 -19.00 0.86 -11.56
CA MET A 45 -19.49 1.94 -10.71
C MET A 45 -20.04 1.48 -9.35
N ARG A 46 -20.51 0.23 -9.25
CA ARG A 46 -20.96 -0.36 -7.98
C ARG A 46 -19.82 -1.02 -7.19
N LYS A 47 -18.64 -1.15 -7.79
CA LYS A 47 -17.44 -1.76 -7.19
C LYS A 47 -16.45 -0.65 -6.82
N ARG A 48 -16.81 0.15 -5.81
CA ARG A 48 -16.03 1.32 -5.36
C ARG A 48 -14.54 1.01 -5.16
N TYR A 49 -14.19 -0.06 -4.45
CA TYR A 49 -12.79 -0.40 -4.19
C TYR A 49 -12.01 -0.83 -5.44
N VAL A 50 -12.68 -1.44 -6.43
CA VAL A 50 -12.04 -1.70 -7.73
C VAL A 50 -11.72 -0.37 -8.41
N MET A 51 -12.66 0.58 -8.41
CA MET A 51 -12.43 1.89 -9.01
C MET A 51 -11.35 2.69 -8.29
N GLN A 52 -11.35 2.71 -6.95
CA GLN A 52 -10.33 3.41 -6.16
C GLN A 52 -8.93 2.84 -6.40
N LEU A 53 -8.78 1.52 -6.40
CA LEU A 53 -7.50 0.88 -6.72
C LEU A 53 -7.01 1.27 -8.12
N LEU A 54 -7.89 1.28 -9.12
CA LEU A 54 -7.50 1.61 -10.49
C LEU A 54 -7.14 3.09 -10.65
N GLU A 55 -7.86 3.98 -9.98
CA GLU A 55 -7.55 5.42 -9.95
C GLU A 55 -6.18 5.66 -9.30
N GLU A 56 -5.89 5.02 -8.16
CA GLU A 56 -4.58 5.11 -7.49
C GLU A 56 -3.47 4.51 -8.36
N LEU A 57 -3.67 3.32 -8.95
CA LEU A 57 -2.70 2.70 -9.85
C LEU A 57 -2.37 3.59 -11.05
N ILE A 58 -3.37 4.27 -11.63
CA ILE A 58 -3.15 5.23 -12.72
C ILE A 58 -2.31 6.40 -12.24
N ALA A 59 -2.62 6.96 -11.06
CA ALA A 59 -1.87 8.08 -10.49
C ALA A 59 -0.42 7.68 -10.22
N ASP A 60 -0.19 6.54 -9.55
CA ASP A 60 1.15 6.05 -9.23
C ASP A 60 1.98 5.72 -10.47
N ALA A 61 1.38 5.06 -11.47
CA ALA A 61 2.05 4.79 -12.73
C ALA A 61 2.44 6.08 -13.47
N SER A 62 1.57 7.10 -13.44
CA SER A 62 1.84 8.40 -14.07
C SER A 62 2.99 9.14 -13.38
N VAL A 63 2.98 9.20 -12.04
CA VAL A 63 4.08 9.80 -11.25
C VAL A 63 5.37 9.05 -11.53
N TRP A 64 5.34 7.72 -11.44
CA TRP A 64 6.53 6.90 -11.63
C TRP A 64 7.13 7.04 -13.04
N LEU A 65 6.30 7.05 -14.08
CA LEU A 65 6.75 7.27 -15.46
C LEU A 65 7.33 8.67 -15.65
N SER A 66 6.70 9.70 -15.08
CA SER A 66 7.23 11.06 -15.15
C SER A 66 8.62 11.15 -14.53
N LEU A 67 8.84 10.48 -13.38
CA LEU A 67 10.16 10.38 -12.76
C LEU A 67 11.21 9.67 -13.64
N GLN A 68 10.81 8.75 -14.54
CA GLN A 68 11.74 8.08 -15.44
C GLN A 68 12.14 8.92 -16.65
N GLN A 69 11.39 9.97 -16.97
CA GLN A 69 11.72 10.88 -18.08
C GLN A 69 12.76 11.94 -17.68
N LEU A 70 12.98 12.11 -16.38
CA LEU A 70 13.92 13.07 -15.83
C LEU A 70 15.37 12.59 -15.95
N SER A 71 16.29 13.55 -15.93
CA SER A 71 17.70 13.24 -15.69
C SER A 71 17.88 12.62 -14.30
N GLN A 72 18.99 11.92 -14.06
CA GLN A 72 19.24 11.33 -12.75
C GLN A 72 19.30 12.39 -11.63
N GLU A 73 19.82 13.59 -11.94
CA GLU A 73 19.91 14.72 -11.00
C GLU A 73 18.52 15.29 -10.68
N ASP A 74 17.70 15.54 -11.70
CA ASP A 74 16.34 16.06 -11.52
C ASP A 74 15.46 15.03 -10.80
N LYS A 75 15.58 13.75 -11.15
CA LYS A 75 14.87 12.65 -10.47
C LYS A 75 15.21 12.59 -8.99
N ASN A 76 16.49 12.74 -8.63
CA ASN A 76 16.92 12.77 -7.23
C ASN A 76 16.35 13.99 -6.50
N THR A 77 16.28 15.13 -7.18
CA THR A 77 15.71 16.37 -6.63
C THR A 77 14.21 16.23 -6.39
N GLU A 78 13.45 15.71 -7.35
CA GLU A 78 12.01 15.45 -7.21
C GLU A 78 11.73 14.44 -6.08
N LEU A 79 12.47 13.33 -6.04
CA LEU A 79 12.34 12.34 -4.96
C LEU A 79 12.69 12.94 -3.59
N ALA A 80 13.65 13.87 -3.51
CA ALA A 80 14.00 14.55 -2.28
C ALA A 80 12.89 15.49 -1.77
N GLY A 81 12.04 16.00 -2.66
CA GLY A 81 10.87 16.82 -2.32
C GLY A 81 9.69 16.02 -1.77
N LEU A 82 9.64 14.71 -2.02
CA LEU A 82 8.60 13.82 -1.48
C LEU A 82 8.81 13.51 0.00
N SER A 83 7.71 13.17 0.69
CA SER A 83 7.78 12.59 2.03
C SER A 83 8.55 11.26 2.03
N THR A 84 9.02 10.83 3.19
CA THR A 84 9.77 9.57 3.32
C THR A 84 8.95 8.36 2.84
N PRO A 85 7.65 8.21 3.22
CA PRO A 85 6.83 7.10 2.72
C PRO A 85 6.61 7.14 1.21
N GLU A 86 6.35 8.30 0.61
CA GLU A 86 6.18 8.45 -0.85
C GLU A 86 7.47 8.13 -1.61
N ARG A 87 8.60 8.63 -1.12
CA ARG A 87 9.91 8.32 -1.69
C ARG A 87 10.17 6.82 -1.67
N TYR A 88 9.90 6.16 -0.54
CA TYR A 88 10.04 4.71 -0.41
C TYR A 88 9.09 3.96 -1.36
N TRP A 89 7.86 4.45 -1.51
CA TRP A 89 6.88 3.89 -2.44
C TRP A 89 7.38 3.93 -3.89
N TYR A 90 7.71 5.12 -4.41
CA TYR A 90 8.07 5.27 -5.83
C TYR A 90 9.46 4.76 -6.17
N ARG A 91 10.39 4.75 -5.21
CA ARG A 91 11.75 4.24 -5.42
C ARG A 91 11.83 2.72 -5.31
N ASP A 92 11.14 2.13 -4.32
CA ASP A 92 11.39 0.75 -3.91
C ASP A 92 10.16 -0.14 -4.11
N LEU A 93 9.03 0.15 -3.46
CA LEU A 93 7.90 -0.78 -3.39
C LEU A 93 7.05 -0.85 -4.65
N PHE A 94 6.66 0.29 -5.23
CA PHE A 94 5.87 0.31 -6.47
C PHE A 94 6.61 -0.36 -7.64
N PRO A 95 7.94 -0.10 -7.84
CA PRO A 95 8.75 -0.89 -8.76
C PRO A 95 8.81 -2.37 -8.46
N ALA A 96 9.01 -2.76 -7.21
CA ALA A 96 9.02 -4.16 -6.82
C ALA A 96 7.70 -4.84 -7.23
N TRP A 97 6.55 -4.20 -7.02
CA TRP A 97 5.25 -4.75 -7.36
C TRP A 97 5.08 -5.12 -8.84
N PHE A 98 5.51 -4.26 -9.77
CA PHE A 98 5.37 -4.57 -11.20
C PHE A 98 6.52 -5.42 -11.76
N ASN A 99 7.68 -5.46 -11.11
CA ASN A 99 8.82 -6.28 -11.53
C ASN A 99 8.77 -7.72 -11.00
N GLU A 100 8.22 -7.92 -9.81
CA GLU A 100 8.12 -9.23 -9.17
C GLU A 100 6.74 -9.87 -9.36
N LYS A 101 6.67 -11.18 -9.15
CA LYS A 101 5.39 -11.90 -9.16
C LYS A 101 4.66 -11.65 -7.84
N ASP A 102 3.51 -10.97 -7.89
CA ASP A 102 2.58 -10.91 -6.76
C ASP A 102 1.85 -12.26 -6.59
N PRO A 103 2.09 -13.02 -5.49
CA PRO A 103 1.45 -14.30 -5.25
C PRO A 103 -0.05 -14.17 -4.92
N LYS A 104 -0.49 -13.01 -4.42
CA LYS A 104 -1.86 -12.74 -3.96
C LYS A 104 -2.71 -12.03 -5.03
N LEU A 105 -2.11 -11.58 -6.13
CA LEU A 105 -2.74 -10.84 -7.23
C LEU A 105 -4.11 -11.37 -7.66
N HIS A 106 -4.17 -12.65 -7.98
CA HIS A 106 -5.39 -13.30 -8.44
C HIS A 106 -6.45 -13.43 -7.35
N ILE A 107 -6.03 -13.59 -6.08
CA ILE A 107 -6.90 -13.74 -4.92
C ILE A 107 -7.60 -12.41 -4.65
N TRP A 108 -6.83 -11.32 -4.54
CA TRP A 108 -7.41 -10.04 -4.20
C TRP A 108 -8.24 -9.46 -5.37
N LYS A 109 -7.86 -9.67 -6.63
CA LYS A 109 -8.72 -9.32 -7.79
C LYS A 109 -10.09 -9.99 -7.72
N LYS A 110 -10.11 -11.29 -7.38
CA LYS A 110 -11.34 -12.05 -7.21
C LYS A 110 -12.18 -11.46 -6.07
N ASN A 111 -11.56 -11.19 -4.92
CA ASN A 111 -12.26 -10.69 -3.73
C ASN A 111 -12.81 -9.27 -3.92
N LEU A 112 -12.04 -8.34 -4.51
CA LEU A 112 -12.50 -6.99 -4.84
C LEU A 112 -13.69 -7.02 -5.79
N MET A 113 -13.62 -7.82 -6.86
CA MET A 113 -14.71 -7.94 -7.82
C MET A 113 -15.96 -8.59 -7.22
N ALA A 114 -15.79 -9.57 -6.32
CA ALA A 114 -16.89 -10.15 -5.57
C ALA A 114 -17.55 -9.14 -4.62
N GLY A 115 -16.83 -8.11 -4.17
CA GLY A 115 -17.27 -7.19 -3.12
C GLY A 115 -17.05 -7.74 -1.71
N ASN A 116 -16.16 -8.74 -1.58
CA ASN A 116 -15.79 -9.34 -0.30
C ASN A 116 -14.78 -8.49 0.46
N PHE A 117 -14.12 -7.55 -0.23
CA PHE A 117 -13.32 -6.53 0.43
C PHE A 117 -14.26 -5.48 1.02
N GLN A 118 -14.45 -5.56 2.33
CA GLN A 118 -15.11 -4.54 3.10
C GLN A 118 -13.98 -3.74 3.73
N GLY A 119 -13.69 -2.53 3.22
CA GLY A 119 -12.73 -1.60 3.82
C GLY A 119 -13.20 -1.07 5.18
N ASN A 120 -13.71 -1.96 6.04
CA ASN A 120 -14.19 -1.69 7.38
C ASN A 120 -13.07 -1.08 8.24
N ASP A 121 -11.83 -1.46 7.96
CA ASP A 121 -10.65 -0.96 8.64
C ASP A 121 -10.17 0.39 8.08
N ALA A 122 -10.60 0.82 6.88
CA ALA A 122 -10.12 2.07 6.27
C ALA A 122 -10.42 3.30 7.15
N ALA A 123 -11.59 3.34 7.79
CA ALA A 123 -11.92 4.43 8.72
C ALA A 123 -11.07 4.40 10.00
N PHE A 124 -10.61 3.22 10.41
CA PHE A 124 -9.73 3.04 11.56
C PHE A 124 -8.28 3.40 11.22
N ILE A 125 -7.76 2.91 10.08
CA ILE A 125 -6.45 3.26 9.54
C ILE A 125 -6.34 4.77 9.30
N ASN A 126 -7.35 5.41 8.70
CA ASN A 126 -7.35 6.86 8.49
C ASN A 126 -7.25 7.65 9.81
N LYS A 127 -7.87 7.16 10.89
CA LYS A 127 -7.75 7.79 12.22
C LYS A 127 -6.35 7.63 12.81
N ILE A 128 -5.70 6.49 12.56
CA ILE A 128 -4.31 6.26 12.96
C ILE A 128 -3.38 7.18 12.17
N CYS A 129 -3.51 7.26 10.85
CA CYS A 129 -2.71 8.16 10.00
C CYS A 129 -2.84 9.62 10.47
N LEU A 130 -4.07 10.10 10.70
CA LEU A 130 -4.30 11.45 11.23
C LEU A 130 -3.65 11.65 12.61
N GLY A 131 -3.71 10.64 13.48
CA GLY A 131 -3.04 10.68 14.79
C GLY A 131 -1.52 10.79 14.66
N LEU A 132 -0.93 10.03 13.74
CA LEU A 132 0.50 10.05 13.44
C LEU A 132 0.93 11.40 12.87
N GLU A 133 0.18 11.93 11.91
CA GLU A 133 0.45 13.22 11.27
C GLU A 133 0.36 14.39 12.26
N ASN A 134 -0.66 14.38 13.14
CA ASN A 134 -0.74 15.33 14.25
C ASN A 134 0.44 15.20 15.23
N GLY A 135 1.05 14.02 15.31
CA GLY A 135 2.25 13.73 16.09
C GLY A 135 3.57 14.05 15.36
N GLY A 136 3.52 14.57 14.13
CA GLY A 136 4.69 14.93 13.33
C GLY A 136 5.27 13.81 12.47
N CYS A 137 4.60 12.66 12.37
CA CYS A 137 4.97 11.60 11.44
C CYS A 137 4.44 11.87 10.02
N GLU A 138 5.08 11.29 9.02
CA GLU A 138 4.59 11.21 7.65
C GLU A 138 3.94 9.84 7.41
N THR A 139 2.84 9.77 6.66
CA THR A 139 2.17 8.51 6.36
C THR A 139 1.78 8.37 4.89
N LEU A 140 1.67 7.13 4.41
CA LEU A 140 1.12 6.76 3.11
C LEU A 140 0.45 5.39 3.22
N ASN A 141 -0.72 5.20 2.61
CA ASN A 141 -1.49 3.94 2.70
C ASN A 141 -1.97 3.45 1.31
N PRO A 142 -1.05 2.98 0.43
CA PRO A 142 -1.39 2.55 -0.92
C PRO A 142 -2.21 1.25 -0.90
N PHE A 143 -3.26 1.16 -1.72
CA PHE A 143 -4.04 -0.07 -1.89
C PHE A 143 -3.18 -1.25 -2.32
N ILE A 144 -2.19 -1.03 -3.20
CA ILE A 144 -1.32 -2.13 -3.65
C ILE A 144 -0.49 -2.69 -2.48
N ALA A 145 -0.04 -1.83 -1.56
CA ALA A 145 0.70 -2.23 -0.37
C ALA A 145 -0.17 -3.07 0.57
N ASP A 146 -1.43 -2.66 0.81
CA ASP A 146 -2.40 -3.42 1.61
C ASP A 146 -2.64 -4.81 0.97
N LEU A 147 -3.02 -4.82 -0.30
CA LEU A 147 -3.47 -6.03 -1.00
C LEU A 147 -2.34 -7.04 -1.28
N SER A 148 -1.13 -6.55 -1.58
CA SER A 148 -0.02 -7.38 -2.06
C SER A 148 1.06 -7.57 -1.00
N MET A 149 1.34 -6.52 -0.22
CA MET A 149 2.49 -6.42 0.68
C MET A 149 2.14 -6.53 2.16
N ALA A 150 0.87 -6.85 2.49
CA ALA A 150 0.39 -6.97 3.86
C ALA A 150 0.78 -5.74 4.71
N THR A 151 0.58 -4.55 4.14
CA THR A 151 0.97 -3.27 4.71
C THR A 151 -0.20 -2.30 4.61
N ASP A 152 -0.87 -2.03 5.73
CA ASP A 152 -2.02 -1.11 5.77
C ASP A 152 -1.57 0.36 5.62
N LEU A 153 -0.37 0.68 6.12
CA LEU A 153 0.25 1.99 5.98
C LEU A 153 1.78 1.90 6.08
N ILE A 154 2.44 2.89 5.50
CA ILE A 154 3.87 3.18 5.63
C ILE A 154 3.97 4.45 6.46
N ALA A 155 4.70 4.39 7.58
CA ALA A 155 4.92 5.53 8.46
C ALA A 155 6.40 5.92 8.50
N SER A 156 6.69 7.17 8.78
CA SER A 156 8.04 7.64 9.11
C SER A 156 7.99 8.71 10.18
N GLY A 157 8.83 8.55 11.21
CA GLY A 157 9.03 9.54 12.26
C GLY A 157 10.12 10.55 11.94
N THR A 158 10.78 11.04 12.98
CA THR A 158 11.81 12.07 12.91
C THR A 158 13.12 11.58 12.26
N GLN A 159 13.40 10.28 12.34
CA GLN A 159 14.60 9.66 11.75
C GLN A 159 14.46 9.40 10.24
N LYS A 160 13.35 9.83 9.62
CA LYS A 160 13.11 9.75 8.16
C LYS A 160 13.40 8.35 7.59
N SER A 161 12.99 7.32 8.33
CA SER A 161 13.15 5.92 7.97
C SER A 161 11.76 5.29 7.82
N PRO A 162 11.42 4.70 6.66
CA PRO A 162 10.11 4.14 6.41
C PRO A 162 9.87 2.87 7.24
N LEU A 163 8.65 2.71 7.74
CA LEU A 163 8.19 1.56 8.49
C LEU A 163 6.88 1.06 7.89
N CYS A 164 6.86 -0.17 7.37
CA CYS A 164 5.64 -0.82 6.91
C CYS A 164 4.87 -1.38 8.11
N VAL A 165 3.60 -1.02 8.24
CA VAL A 165 2.76 -1.40 9.37
C VAL A 165 1.58 -2.21 8.89
N GLN A 166 1.31 -3.32 9.57
CA GLN A 166 0.04 -4.04 9.50
C GLN A 166 -0.67 -3.98 10.84
N VAL A 167 -1.95 -3.66 10.84
CA VAL A 167 -2.80 -3.57 12.03
C VAL A 167 -3.96 -4.54 11.89
N THR A 168 -4.11 -5.43 12.88
CA THR A 168 -5.12 -6.48 12.84
C THR A 168 -5.84 -6.64 14.18
N SER A 169 -7.07 -7.15 14.17
CA SER A 169 -7.77 -7.44 15.41
C SER A 169 -7.25 -8.74 16.04
N VAL A 170 -7.28 -8.86 17.37
CA VAL A 170 -6.83 -10.07 18.09
C VAL A 170 -7.71 -11.28 17.75
N ARG A 171 -8.98 -11.07 17.37
CA ARG A 171 -9.86 -12.13 16.86
C ARG A 171 -9.32 -12.72 15.56
N ASP A 172 -8.62 -11.92 14.77
CA ASP A 172 -7.96 -12.32 13.54
C ASP A 172 -6.53 -12.84 13.76
N ASN A 173 -5.91 -12.60 14.93
CA ASN A 173 -4.52 -12.96 15.26
C ASN A 173 -4.36 -14.35 15.91
N LEU A 174 -5.40 -15.18 15.93
CA LEU A 174 -5.40 -16.47 16.68
C LEU A 174 -4.57 -17.60 16.03
N SER A 175 -3.86 -17.37 14.92
CA SER A 175 -2.91 -18.35 14.39
C SER A 175 -1.51 -17.72 14.24
N THR A 176 -0.51 -18.35 14.88
CA THR A 176 0.91 -18.08 14.67
C THR A 176 1.27 -18.05 13.18
N ASP A 177 0.55 -18.84 12.37
CA ASP A 177 0.67 -18.90 10.91
C ASP A 177 0.50 -17.54 10.23
N LYS A 178 -0.39 -16.66 10.71
CA LYS A 178 -0.60 -15.34 10.08
C LYS A 178 0.60 -14.41 10.26
N GLN A 179 1.24 -14.45 11.42
CA GLN A 179 2.41 -13.62 11.69
C GLN A 179 3.64 -14.09 10.93
N VAL A 180 3.78 -15.41 10.74
CA VAL A 180 4.82 -15.99 9.89
C VAL A 180 4.57 -15.60 8.43
N GLN A 181 3.35 -15.79 7.92
CA GLN A 181 2.98 -15.40 6.56
C GLN A 181 3.14 -13.91 6.29
N TRP A 182 2.88 -13.06 7.30
CA TRP A 182 3.13 -11.63 7.20
C TRP A 182 4.62 -11.34 7.00
N GLN A 183 5.48 -11.89 7.86
CA GLN A 183 6.92 -11.68 7.74
C GLN A 183 7.46 -12.21 6.41
N GLU A 184 7.06 -13.42 6.00
CA GLU A 184 7.41 -13.99 4.69
C GLU A 184 6.95 -13.10 3.53
N THR A 185 5.78 -12.44 3.66
CA THR A 185 5.30 -11.47 2.67
C THR A 185 6.23 -10.25 2.62
N LEU A 186 6.63 -9.70 3.77
CA LEU A 186 7.54 -8.55 3.81
C LEU A 186 8.90 -8.88 3.21
N GLU A 187 9.46 -10.05 3.56
CA GLU A 187 10.72 -10.54 3.02
C GLU A 187 10.66 -10.73 1.50
N HIS A 188 9.56 -11.31 0.98
CA HIS A 188 9.33 -11.45 -0.47
C HIS A 188 9.37 -10.10 -1.20
N TRP A 189 8.85 -9.04 -0.58
CA TRP A 189 8.85 -7.69 -1.17
C TRP A 189 10.09 -6.86 -0.84
N GLY A 190 11.09 -7.44 -0.17
CA GLY A 190 12.31 -6.72 0.23
C GLY A 190 12.07 -5.63 1.28
N ILE A 191 10.95 -5.70 2.02
CA ILE A 191 10.65 -4.77 3.11
C ILE A 191 11.50 -5.14 4.31
N VAL A 192 12.36 -4.21 4.75
CA VAL A 192 13.36 -4.46 5.81
C VAL A 192 12.92 -3.99 7.20
N ARG A 193 11.83 -3.22 7.31
CA ARG A 193 11.30 -2.72 8.59
C ARG A 193 9.79 -2.94 8.62
N GLY A 194 9.35 -3.85 9.47
CA GLY A 194 7.95 -4.24 9.59
C GLY A 194 7.46 -4.16 11.02
N LEU A 195 6.25 -3.63 11.20
CA LEU A 195 5.53 -3.63 12.49
C LEU A 195 4.15 -4.25 12.32
N PHE A 196 3.93 -5.39 12.99
CA PHE A 196 2.64 -6.07 13.06
C PHE A 196 1.97 -5.77 14.40
N ILE A 197 0.82 -5.11 14.40
CA ILE A 197 0.10 -4.70 15.59
C ILE A 197 -1.21 -5.46 15.69
N SER A 198 -1.40 -6.19 16.78
CA SER A 198 -2.70 -6.77 17.13
C SER A 198 -3.40 -5.97 18.22
N PHE A 199 -4.71 -5.75 18.08
CA PHE A 199 -5.50 -5.03 19.08
C PHE A 199 -6.85 -5.70 19.40
N ASN A 200 -7.34 -5.56 20.62
CA ASN A 200 -8.71 -5.93 20.96
C ASN A 200 -9.66 -4.76 20.63
N PRO A 201 -10.66 -4.93 19.72
CA PRO A 201 -11.58 -3.85 19.37
C PRO A 201 -12.40 -3.31 20.54
N SER A 202 -12.55 -4.08 21.62
CA SER A 202 -13.25 -3.65 22.84
C SER A 202 -12.38 -2.82 23.78
N GLN A 203 -11.09 -2.62 23.47
CA GLN A 203 -10.17 -1.87 24.30
C GLN A 203 -10.42 -0.36 24.21
N VAL A 204 -10.34 0.31 25.36
CA VAL A 204 -10.49 1.76 25.47
C VAL A 204 -9.29 2.46 24.80
N GLN A 205 -9.56 3.52 24.04
CA GLN A 205 -8.55 4.36 23.38
C GLN A 205 -7.60 3.59 22.42
N VAL A 206 -8.09 2.51 21.81
CA VAL A 206 -7.28 1.66 20.93
C VAL A 206 -6.56 2.44 19.81
N ASN A 207 -7.21 3.41 19.17
CA ASN A 207 -6.59 4.24 18.13
C ASN A 207 -5.34 4.98 18.65
N ALA A 208 -5.44 5.58 19.83
CA ALA A 208 -4.35 6.36 20.42
C ALA A 208 -3.18 5.46 20.81
N LYS A 209 -3.47 4.28 21.36
CA LYS A 209 -2.42 3.31 21.70
C LYS A 209 -1.72 2.75 20.45
N VAL A 210 -2.46 2.38 19.41
CA VAL A 210 -1.87 1.95 18.13
C VAL A 210 -0.99 3.05 17.53
N THR A 211 -1.49 4.29 17.52
CA THR A 211 -0.74 5.47 17.05
C THR A 211 0.58 5.63 17.80
N LEU A 212 0.54 5.56 19.13
CA LEU A 212 1.74 5.69 19.98
C LEU A 212 2.77 4.58 19.68
N ILE A 213 2.34 3.32 19.52
CA ILE A 213 3.23 2.21 19.19
C ILE A 213 3.91 2.45 17.85
N ILE A 214 3.15 2.85 16.82
CA ILE A 214 3.71 3.13 15.49
C ILE A 214 4.69 4.30 15.57
N GLN A 215 4.31 5.39 16.22
CA GLN A 215 5.15 6.58 16.35
C GLN A 215 6.50 6.24 17.01
N LEU A 216 6.49 5.54 18.14
CA LEU A 216 7.73 5.12 18.83
C LEU A 216 8.61 4.25 17.95
N ASN A 217 8.03 3.25 17.26
CA ASN A 217 8.80 2.30 16.47
C ASN A 217 9.24 2.85 15.11
N SER A 218 8.59 3.90 14.60
CA SER A 218 8.98 4.54 13.34
C SER A 218 10.42 5.06 13.40
N ASP A 219 10.89 5.46 14.57
CA ASP A 219 12.26 5.95 14.81
C ASP A 219 13.17 4.90 15.46
N LEU A 220 12.63 4.02 16.30
CA LEU A 220 13.44 3.10 17.11
C LEU A 220 13.68 1.73 16.46
N LEU A 221 12.81 1.30 15.55
CA LEU A 221 12.92 -0.05 15.00
C LEU A 221 14.14 -0.14 14.07
N PRO A 222 15.13 -1.02 14.33
CA PRO A 222 16.31 -1.17 13.49
C PRO A 222 15.96 -1.70 12.09
N GLU A 223 16.91 -1.56 11.15
CA GLU A 223 16.82 -2.28 9.87
C GLU A 223 16.82 -3.80 10.07
N GLN A 224 16.21 -4.52 9.12
CA GLN A 224 16.02 -5.97 9.15
C GLN A 224 15.31 -6.46 10.42
N CYS A 225 14.33 -5.68 10.89
CA CYS A 225 13.57 -5.99 12.09
C CYS A 225 12.06 -6.04 11.79
N TYR A 226 11.44 -7.13 12.25
CA TYR A 226 10.01 -7.42 12.11
C TYR A 226 9.39 -7.53 13.50
N LEU A 227 8.95 -6.40 14.04
CA LEU A 227 8.38 -6.34 15.39
C LEU A 227 6.91 -6.74 15.38
N LYS A 228 6.52 -7.52 16.39
CA LYS A 228 5.14 -7.92 16.65
C LYS A 228 4.74 -7.31 17.99
N ALA A 229 3.70 -6.49 18.00
CA ALA A 229 3.21 -5.80 19.19
C ALA A 229 1.73 -6.11 19.42
N SER A 230 1.34 -6.22 20.70
CA SER A 230 -0.07 -6.29 21.08
C SER A 230 -0.43 -5.10 21.94
N VAL A 231 -1.50 -4.41 21.58
CA VAL A 231 -2.04 -3.27 22.34
C VAL A 231 -2.57 -3.71 23.71
N ASP A 232 -2.93 -4.99 23.86
CA ASP A 232 -3.46 -5.53 25.12
C ASP A 232 -2.39 -5.66 26.23
N ASN A 233 -1.11 -5.66 25.85
CA ASN A 233 0.01 -5.82 26.78
C ASN A 233 0.58 -4.46 27.27
N LEU A 234 -0.11 -3.35 26.95
CA LEU A 234 0.32 -1.97 27.20
C LEU A 234 -0.72 -1.16 28.00
#